data_AF-A0A2P4YLT7-F1
#
_entry.id   AF-A0A2P4YLT7-F1
#
_cell.length_a   1.000
_cell.length_b   1.000
_cell.length_c   1.000
_cell.angle_alpha   90.00
_cell.angle_beta   90.00
_cell.angle_gamma   90.00
#
_symmetry.space_group_name_H-M   'P 1'
#
loop_
_entity.id
_entity.type
_entity.pdbx_description
1 polymer ?
#
loop_
_entity_poly.entity_id
_entity_poly.type
_entity_poly.pdbx_seq_one_letter_code
_entity_poly.pdbx_strand_id
1 'polypeptide(L)'
;MYEFVLDVQKQCLEHLRSMIEVKEPITLNELHDYSVDIMRTRMLELGILKNKGGPNSRHAIREFQKYNPTHIGHYLGMDTHDTPHVTRGAPLVPGMVVTVEPGIYLPKNDFDLPEEFRGIGIRIEDDVVITESGIEITTSKVPKELEAMEALRFE
;
A
#
# COMPACT_ATOMS: atom_id res chain seq x y z
N MET A 1 -5.15 12.43 -5.86
CA MET A 1 -3.99 11.75 -5.23
C MET A 1 -4.42 10.88 -4.05
N TYR A 2 -5.33 11.33 -3.19
CA TYR A 2 -5.93 10.48 -2.17
C TYR A 2 -6.55 9.19 -2.75
N GLU A 3 -7.42 9.32 -3.75
CA GLU A 3 -8.04 8.17 -4.44
C GLU A 3 -7.02 7.21 -5.05
N PHE A 4 -5.87 7.71 -5.51
CA PHE A 4 -4.80 6.85 -6.03
C PHE A 4 -4.25 5.93 -4.93
N VAL A 5 -3.99 6.45 -3.73
CA VAL A 5 -3.51 5.64 -2.60
C VAL A 5 -4.60 4.70 -2.10
N LEU A 6 -5.84 5.18 -2.02
CA LEU A 6 -6.99 4.37 -1.61
C LEU A 6 -7.21 3.20 -2.56
N ASP A 7 -7.15 3.43 -3.86
CA ASP A 7 -7.33 2.39 -4.86
C ASP A 7 -6.19 1.35 -4.82
N VAL A 8 -4.94 1.78 -4.61
CA VAL A 8 -3.82 0.85 -4.38
C VAL A 8 -4.07 -0.02 -3.15
N GLN A 9 -4.52 0.58 -2.04
CA GLN A 9 -4.83 -0.16 -0.82
C GLN A 9 -5.95 -1.18 -1.06
N LYS A 10 -7.04 -0.78 -1.72
CA LYS A 10 -8.18 -1.65 -2.05
C LYS A 10 -7.75 -2.82 -2.94
N GLN A 11 -6.90 -2.57 -3.94
CA GLN A 11 -6.36 -3.62 -4.79
C GLN A 11 -5.45 -4.59 -4.00
N CYS A 12 -4.61 -4.08 -3.09
CA CYS A 12 -3.77 -4.95 -2.24
C CYS A 12 -4.63 -5.83 -1.31
N LEU A 13 -5.66 -5.25 -0.68
CA LEU A 13 -6.59 -5.99 0.18
C LEU A 13 -7.36 -7.05 -0.60
N GLU A 14 -7.83 -6.73 -1.80
CA GLU A 14 -8.54 -7.68 -2.65
C GLU A 14 -7.62 -8.79 -3.18
N HIS A 15 -6.39 -8.46 -3.57
CA HIS A 15 -5.41 -9.45 -3.98
C HIS A 15 -5.07 -10.41 -2.83
N LEU A 16 -4.80 -9.87 -1.64
CA LEU A 16 -4.56 -10.66 -0.44
C LEU A 16 -5.76 -11.57 -0.14
N ARG A 17 -6.99 -11.03 -0.14
CA ARG A 17 -8.22 -11.82 0.06
C ARG A 17 -8.31 -12.97 -0.94
N SER A 18 -8.17 -12.67 -2.23
CA SER A 18 -8.29 -13.65 -3.31
C SER A 18 -7.30 -14.81 -3.13
N MET A 19 -6.04 -14.51 -2.84
CA MET A 19 -5.00 -15.54 -2.63
C MET A 19 -5.35 -16.46 -1.45
N ILE A 20 -5.83 -15.90 -0.33
CA ILE A 20 -6.24 -16.70 0.83
C ILE A 20 -7.50 -17.54 0.53
N GLU A 21 -8.49 -16.99 -0.17
CA GLU A 21 -9.72 -17.70 -0.56
C GLU A 21 -9.43 -18.91 -1.46
N VAL A 22 -8.55 -18.75 -2.44
CA VAL A 22 -8.16 -19.82 -3.37
C VAL A 22 -7.05 -20.72 -2.83
N LYS A 23 -6.62 -20.50 -1.58
CA LYS A 23 -5.59 -21.29 -0.88
C LYS A 23 -4.21 -21.27 -1.54
N GLU A 24 -3.91 -20.21 -2.29
CA GLU A 24 -2.59 -20.00 -2.85
C GLU A 24 -1.71 -19.26 -1.83
N PRO A 25 -0.46 -19.72 -1.62
CA PRO A 25 0.46 -19.02 -0.72
C PRO A 25 0.70 -17.57 -1.17
N ILE A 26 0.69 -16.66 -0.22
CA ILE A 26 1.11 -15.27 -0.42
C ILE A 26 1.92 -14.80 0.80
N THR A 27 2.97 -14.05 0.54
CA THR A 27 3.87 -13.47 1.54
C THR A 27 3.70 -11.95 1.62
N LEU A 28 4.19 -11.32 2.70
CA LEU A 28 4.22 -9.85 2.79
C LEU A 28 5.11 -9.23 1.70
N ASN A 29 6.20 -9.90 1.31
CA ASN A 29 7.07 -9.44 0.22
C ASN A 29 6.34 -9.46 -1.13
N GLU A 30 5.58 -10.52 -1.44
CA GLU A 30 4.81 -10.59 -2.69
C GLU A 30 3.70 -9.53 -2.73
N LEU A 31 3.03 -9.29 -1.60
CA LEU A 31 2.06 -8.19 -1.50
C LEU A 31 2.73 -6.82 -1.68
N HIS A 32 3.96 -6.66 -1.19
CA HIS A 32 4.75 -5.45 -1.40
C HIS A 32 5.06 -5.26 -2.88
N ASP A 33 5.61 -6.27 -3.54
CA ASP A 33 5.94 -6.23 -4.96
C ASP A 33 4.70 -5.91 -5.81
N TYR A 34 3.55 -6.52 -5.48
CA TYR A 34 2.26 -6.20 -6.09
C TYR A 34 1.88 -4.72 -5.95
N SER A 35 1.99 -4.16 -4.74
CA SER A 35 1.72 -2.74 -4.50
C SER A 35 2.67 -1.82 -5.30
N VAL A 36 3.95 -2.18 -5.35
CA VAL A 36 5.01 -1.43 -6.04
C VAL A 36 4.78 -1.45 -7.55
N ASP A 37 4.32 -2.55 -8.12
CA ASP A 37 4.01 -2.67 -9.55
C ASP A 37 2.85 -1.76 -9.97
N ILE A 38 1.76 -1.77 -9.20
CA ILE A 38 0.60 -0.88 -9.44
C ILE A 38 1.03 0.58 -9.33
N MET A 39 1.69 0.93 -8.22
CA MET A 39 2.07 2.32 -7.95
C MET A 39 3.05 2.85 -8.99
N ARG A 40 4.11 2.10 -9.35
CA ARG A 40 5.08 2.53 -10.36
C ARG A 40 4.45 2.75 -11.73
N THR A 41 3.60 1.82 -12.16
CA THR A 41 2.92 1.90 -13.45
C THR A 41 2.09 3.18 -13.54
N ARG A 42 1.26 3.43 -12.52
CA ARG A 42 0.39 4.61 -12.48
C ARG A 42 1.12 5.92 -12.22
N MET A 43 2.19 5.91 -11.43
CA MET A 43 3.02 7.09 -11.24
C MET A 43 3.76 7.50 -12.53
N LEU A 44 4.04 6.56 -13.44
CA LEU A 44 4.51 6.89 -14.80
C LEU A 44 3.41 7.55 -15.63
N GLU A 45 2.18 7.02 -15.58
CA GLU A 45 1.01 7.59 -16.28
C GLU A 45 0.70 9.01 -15.81
N LEU A 46 0.84 9.28 -14.50
CA LEU A 46 0.66 10.59 -13.89
C LEU A 46 1.86 11.54 -14.08
N GLY A 47 2.96 11.08 -14.72
CA GLY A 47 4.16 11.89 -14.91
C GLY A 47 4.97 12.20 -13.64
N ILE A 48 4.65 11.53 -12.52
CA ILE A 48 5.38 11.59 -11.24
C ILE A 48 6.74 10.91 -11.39
N LEU A 49 6.79 9.74 -12.04
CA LEU A 49 8.03 9.08 -12.44
C LEU A 49 8.37 9.43 -13.89
N LYS A 50 9.66 9.54 -14.22
CA LYS A 50 10.07 9.79 -15.61
C LYS A 50 10.15 8.49 -16.39
N ASN A 51 9.50 8.44 -17.55
CA ASN A 51 9.50 7.26 -18.43
C ASN A 51 10.82 7.11 -19.21
N LYS A 52 11.91 6.79 -18.52
CA LYS A 52 13.21 6.45 -19.12
C LYS A 52 13.39 4.93 -19.19
N GLY A 53 12.45 4.25 -19.87
CA GLY A 53 12.51 2.80 -20.10
C GLY A 53 11.47 1.97 -19.35
N GLY A 54 10.32 2.54 -19.00
CA GLY A 54 9.20 1.83 -18.38
C GLY A 54 9.33 1.61 -16.86
N PRO A 55 8.31 0.96 -16.24
CA PRO A 55 8.16 0.81 -14.79
C PRO A 55 9.28 -0.01 -14.14
N ASN A 56 9.90 -0.91 -14.92
CA ASN A 56 10.98 -1.79 -14.46
C ASN A 56 12.38 -1.25 -14.73
N SER A 57 12.51 -0.02 -15.24
CA SER A 57 13.82 0.61 -15.42
C SER A 57 14.49 0.88 -14.06
N ARG A 58 15.83 0.76 -14.01
CA ARG A 58 16.62 1.14 -12.81
C ARG A 58 16.34 2.56 -12.33
N HIS A 59 16.03 3.46 -13.28
CA HIS A 59 15.67 4.84 -12.96
C HIS A 59 14.32 4.91 -12.24
N ALA A 60 13.27 4.29 -12.80
CA ALA A 60 11.94 4.26 -12.19
C ALA A 60 11.95 3.60 -10.80
N ILE A 61 12.70 2.52 -10.62
CA ILE A 61 12.87 1.86 -9.31
C ILE A 61 13.46 2.83 -8.28
N ARG A 62 14.55 3.51 -8.63
CA ARG A 62 15.23 4.45 -7.73
C ARG A 62 14.38 5.68 -7.42
N GLU A 63 13.69 6.23 -8.43
CA GLU A 63 12.78 7.37 -8.23
C GLU A 63 11.57 6.97 -7.39
N PHE A 64 11.01 5.78 -7.61
CA PHE A 64 9.90 5.26 -6.81
C PHE A 64 10.24 5.19 -5.32
N GLN A 65 11.43 4.65 -4.99
CA GLN A 65 11.91 4.58 -3.59
C GLN A 65 12.02 5.94 -2.89
N LYS A 66 12.15 7.04 -3.65
CA LYS A 66 12.14 8.40 -3.09
C LYS A 66 10.75 8.80 -2.60
N TYR A 67 9.70 8.34 -3.29
CA TYR A 67 8.32 8.74 -3.04
C TYR A 67 7.53 7.71 -2.23
N ASN A 68 7.95 6.44 -2.23
CA ASN A 68 7.48 5.40 -1.32
C ASN A 68 8.72 4.67 -0.75
N PRO A 69 9.22 5.11 0.42
CA PRO A 69 10.44 4.54 1.03
C PRO A 69 10.16 3.40 2.03
N THR A 70 8.90 2.95 2.15
CA THR A 70 8.46 2.01 3.19
C THR A 70 7.97 0.70 2.61
N HIS A 71 7.82 -0.32 3.46
CA HIS A 71 7.19 -1.58 3.06
C HIS A 71 5.66 -1.41 2.98
N ILE A 72 4.95 -2.36 2.36
CA ILE A 72 3.47 -2.33 2.29
C ILE A 72 2.79 -2.65 3.63
N GLY A 73 3.55 -3.16 4.59
CA GLY A 73 3.02 -3.59 5.88
C GLY A 73 3.99 -4.43 6.69
N HIS A 74 3.55 -4.79 7.90
CA HIS A 74 4.29 -5.59 8.86
C HIS A 74 3.33 -6.46 9.67
N TYR A 75 3.86 -7.45 10.41
CA TYR A 75 3.07 -8.17 11.41
C TYR A 75 2.67 -7.25 12.56
N LEU A 76 1.49 -7.47 13.12
CA LEU A 76 0.90 -6.68 14.19
C LEU A 76 0.40 -7.58 15.31
N GLY A 77 0.56 -7.17 16.57
CA GLY A 77 0.06 -7.91 17.71
C GLY A 77 0.37 -7.22 19.04
N MET A 78 1.18 -7.84 19.89
CA MET A 78 1.53 -7.21 21.18
C MET A 78 2.44 -5.99 21.00
N ASP A 79 3.29 -6.03 19.97
CA ASP A 79 4.09 -4.91 19.50
C ASP A 79 3.52 -4.36 18.19
N THR A 80 3.77 -3.07 17.90
CA THR A 80 3.35 -2.46 16.62
C THR A 80 4.00 -3.16 15.44
N HIS A 81 5.33 -3.30 15.45
CA HIS A 81 6.06 -4.15 14.51
C HIS A 81 6.33 -5.50 15.18
N ASP A 82 5.31 -6.35 15.23
CA ASP A 82 5.36 -7.59 16.00
C ASP A 82 6.28 -8.63 15.36
N THR A 83 6.83 -9.53 16.19
CA THR A 83 7.63 -10.68 15.75
C THR A 83 8.71 -10.33 14.72
N PRO A 84 9.60 -9.35 14.96
CA PRO A 84 10.51 -8.80 13.94
C PRO A 84 11.52 -9.80 13.35
N HIS A 85 11.64 -10.99 13.95
CA HIS A 85 12.46 -12.09 13.47
C HIS A 85 11.73 -13.04 12.50
N VAL A 86 10.41 -12.96 12.40
CA VAL A 86 9.63 -13.67 11.38
C VAL A 86 9.86 -12.96 10.05
N THR A 87 10.33 -13.71 9.06
CA THR A 87 10.62 -13.16 7.74
C THR A 87 9.33 -12.76 7.02
N ARG A 88 9.33 -11.61 6.36
CA ARG A 88 8.25 -11.16 5.47
C ARG A 88 8.09 -12.04 4.22
N GLY A 89 9.04 -12.94 3.96
CA GLY A 89 8.96 -13.95 2.90
C GLY A 89 8.35 -15.29 3.34
N ALA A 90 7.81 -15.38 4.56
CA ALA A 90 7.03 -16.55 4.99
C ALA A 90 5.57 -16.43 4.50
N PRO A 91 4.95 -17.53 4.06
CA PRO A 91 3.53 -17.52 3.69
C PRO A 91 2.65 -17.06 4.85
N LEU A 92 1.69 -16.18 4.55
CA LEU A 92 0.64 -15.77 5.46
C LEU A 92 -0.34 -16.92 5.68
N VAL A 93 -0.63 -17.22 6.94
CA VAL A 93 -1.52 -18.33 7.34
C VAL A 93 -2.60 -17.83 8.29
N PRO A 94 -3.74 -18.54 8.40
CA PRO A 94 -4.82 -18.17 9.30
C PRO A 94 -4.34 -17.90 10.73
N GLY A 95 -4.86 -16.83 11.34
CA GLY A 95 -4.48 -16.36 12.67
C GLY A 95 -3.37 -15.31 12.70
N MET A 96 -2.64 -15.10 11.60
CA MET A 96 -1.70 -13.97 11.49
C MET A 96 -2.45 -12.64 11.34
N VAL A 97 -1.86 -11.58 11.88
CA VAL A 97 -2.34 -10.20 11.73
C VAL A 97 -1.25 -9.35 11.10
N VAL A 98 -1.60 -8.58 10.07
CA VAL A 98 -0.69 -7.71 9.32
C VAL A 98 -1.34 -6.36 9.02
N THR A 99 -0.53 -5.33 8.78
CA THR A 99 -0.99 -4.05 8.21
C THR A 99 -0.99 -4.08 6.68
N VAL A 100 -1.84 -3.26 6.05
CA VAL A 100 -1.79 -2.93 4.62
C VAL A 100 -1.82 -1.41 4.47
N GLU A 101 -0.66 -0.80 4.22
CA GLU A 101 -0.38 0.63 4.44
C GLU A 101 0.35 1.33 3.27
N PRO A 102 -0.16 1.26 2.02
CA PRO A 102 0.48 1.99 0.91
C PRO A 102 0.50 3.50 1.19
N GLY A 103 1.62 4.13 0.84
CA GLY A 103 1.79 5.57 1.01
C GLY A 103 2.58 6.21 -0.13
N ILE A 104 2.38 7.51 -0.33
CA ILE A 104 3.12 8.33 -1.29
C ILE A 104 3.49 9.66 -0.64
N TYR A 105 4.74 10.07 -0.80
CA TYR A 105 5.29 11.28 -0.19
C TYR A 105 6.05 12.07 -1.25
N LEU A 106 5.50 13.22 -1.64
CA LEU A 106 5.96 14.04 -2.75
C LEU A 106 6.52 15.36 -2.21
N PRO A 107 7.84 15.52 -2.09
CA PRO A 107 8.43 16.68 -1.43
C PRO A 107 8.08 18.00 -2.12
N LYS A 108 7.80 19.04 -1.33
CA LYS A 108 7.44 20.37 -1.86
C LYS A 108 8.57 21.02 -2.68
N ASN A 109 9.82 20.72 -2.35
CA ASN A 109 11.02 21.27 -2.97
C ASN A 109 11.56 20.42 -4.13
N ASP A 110 10.79 19.41 -4.57
CA ASP A 110 11.14 18.58 -5.71
C ASP A 110 10.54 19.16 -7.00
N PHE A 111 11.34 19.92 -7.73
CA PHE A 111 10.90 20.61 -8.94
C PHE A 111 10.77 19.70 -10.17
N ASP A 112 11.22 18.44 -10.08
CA ASP A 112 11.02 17.45 -11.14
C ASP A 112 9.57 16.90 -11.15
N LEU A 113 8.84 17.06 -10.04
CA LEU A 113 7.42 16.70 -9.93
C LEU A 113 6.52 17.70 -10.67
N PRO A 114 5.38 17.23 -11.22
CA PRO A 114 4.26 18.11 -11.59
C PRO A 114 3.86 19.00 -10.41
N GLU A 115 3.59 20.27 -10.68
CA GLU A 115 3.40 21.30 -9.65
C GLU A 115 2.21 20.97 -8.73
N GLU A 116 1.14 20.42 -9.30
CA GLU A 116 -0.09 20.02 -8.62
C GLU A 116 0.11 18.91 -7.57
N PHE A 117 1.22 18.17 -7.62
CA PHE A 117 1.49 17.08 -6.68
C PHE A 117 2.52 17.41 -5.59
N ARG A 118 3.20 18.55 -5.71
CA ARG A 118 4.28 18.92 -4.77
C ARG A 118 3.73 19.19 -3.37
N GLY A 119 4.38 18.61 -2.37
CA GLY A 119 4.04 18.77 -0.95
C GLY A 119 2.92 17.84 -0.47
N ILE A 120 2.44 16.92 -1.29
CA ILE A 120 1.42 15.94 -0.91
C ILE A 120 2.07 14.72 -0.26
N GLY A 121 1.59 14.36 0.93
CA GLY A 121 1.92 13.11 1.62
C GLY A 121 0.64 12.41 2.05
N ILE A 122 0.44 11.16 1.63
CA ILE A 122 -0.78 10.39 1.91
C ILE A 122 -0.38 8.94 2.22
N ARG A 123 -0.92 8.38 3.30
CA ARG A 123 -0.89 6.94 3.61
C ARG A 123 -2.27 6.55 4.10
N ILE A 124 -2.76 5.38 3.66
CA ILE A 124 -4.02 4.80 4.11
C ILE A 124 -3.71 3.39 4.56
N GLU A 125 -4.09 3.06 5.79
CA GLU A 125 -3.64 1.88 6.50
C GLU A 125 -4.82 1.19 7.16
N ASP A 126 -4.85 -0.14 7.05
CA ASP A 126 -5.80 -1.00 7.75
C ASP A 126 -5.08 -2.19 8.37
N ASP A 127 -5.63 -2.66 9.49
CA ASP A 127 -5.21 -3.87 10.19
C ASP A 127 -6.03 -5.07 9.69
N VAL A 128 -5.33 -6.13 9.31
CA VAL A 128 -5.90 -7.27 8.58
C VAL A 128 -5.58 -8.58 9.30
N VAL A 129 -6.63 -9.32 9.66
CA VAL A 129 -6.52 -10.68 10.19
C VAL A 129 -6.68 -11.67 9.04
N ILE A 130 -5.72 -12.58 8.89
CA ILE A 130 -5.81 -13.70 7.95
C ILE A 130 -6.72 -14.76 8.56
N THR A 131 -7.77 -15.15 7.83
CA THR A 131 -8.73 -16.17 8.27
C THR A 131 -8.59 -17.43 7.42
N GLU A 132 -9.30 -18.50 7.77
CA GLU A 132 -9.34 -19.69 6.93
C GLU A 132 -9.96 -19.42 5.55
N SER A 133 -10.86 -18.46 5.39
CA SER A 133 -11.64 -18.29 4.15
C SER A 133 -11.50 -16.90 3.54
N GLY A 134 -10.43 -16.16 3.85
CA GLY A 134 -10.19 -14.81 3.35
C GLY A 134 -9.53 -13.93 4.41
N ILE A 135 -9.93 -12.66 4.46
CA ILE A 135 -9.39 -11.68 5.43
C ILE A 135 -10.50 -10.94 6.17
N GLU A 136 -10.22 -10.54 7.40
CA GLU A 136 -11.03 -9.62 8.20
C GLU A 136 -10.28 -8.31 8.43
N ILE A 137 -10.96 -7.17 8.23
CA ILE A 137 -10.39 -5.83 8.44
C ILE A 137 -10.92 -5.25 9.75
N THR A 138 -10.09 -5.18 10.79
CA THR A 138 -10.51 -4.81 12.15
C THR A 138 -10.68 -3.28 12.32
N THR A 139 -10.05 -2.51 11.44
CA THR A 139 -10.10 -1.03 11.39
C THR A 139 -11.17 -0.47 10.46
N SER A 140 -11.99 -1.33 9.83
CA SER A 140 -12.98 -0.97 8.80
C SER A 140 -14.08 0.02 9.22
N LYS A 141 -14.21 0.31 10.52
CA LYS A 141 -15.20 1.26 11.05
C LYS A 141 -14.81 2.72 10.80
N VAL A 142 -13.53 3.02 10.55
CA VAL A 142 -13.09 4.37 10.19
C VAL A 142 -13.28 4.55 8.68
N PRO A 143 -14.06 5.55 8.23
CA PRO A 143 -14.28 5.74 6.80
C PRO A 143 -13.01 6.25 6.12
N LYS A 144 -12.78 5.71 4.92
CA LYS A 144 -11.67 6.08 4.03
C LYS A 144 -12.13 6.41 2.60
N GLU A 145 -13.41 6.24 2.30
CA GLU A 145 -13.97 6.75 1.04
C GLU A 145 -14.14 8.27 1.15
N LEU A 146 -13.85 8.99 0.07
CA LEU A 146 -13.80 10.45 0.10
C LEU A 146 -15.14 11.06 0.53
N GLU A 147 -16.24 10.56 -0.03
CA GLU A 147 -17.60 11.00 0.27
C GLU A 147 -17.95 10.76 1.74
N ALA A 148 -17.54 9.62 2.29
CA ALA A 148 -17.81 9.26 3.68
C ALA A 148 -17.00 10.15 4.65
N MET A 149 -15.75 10.46 4.31
CA MET A 149 -14.94 11.39 5.10
C MET A 149 -15.46 12.82 5.01
N GLU A 150 -15.92 13.27 3.84
CA GLU A 150 -16.49 14.61 3.67
C GLU A 150 -17.79 14.77 4.45
N ALA A 151 -18.65 13.75 4.49
CA ALA A 151 -19.86 13.76 5.30
C ALA A 151 -19.57 13.98 6.80
N LEU A 152 -18.52 13.35 7.34
CA LEU A 152 -18.12 13.52 8.75
C LEU A 152 -17.57 14.91 9.08
N ARG A 153 -17.08 15.69 8.10
CA ARG A 153 -16.55 17.04 8.36
C ARG A 153 -17.64 18.07 8.69
N PHE A 154 -18.90 17.76 8.38
CA PHE A 154 -20.03 18.67 8.52
C PHE A 154 -20.99 18.26 9.65
N GLU A 155 -20.62 17.26 10.45
CA GLU A 155 -21.24 16.92 11.74
C GLU A 155 -20.54 17.63 12.91
#